data_AF-A0A286HJY5-F1
#
_entry.id   AF-A0A286HJY5-F1
#
_cell.length_a   1.000
_cell.length_b   1.000
_cell.length_c   1.000
_cell.angle_alpha   90.00
_cell.angle_beta   90.00
_cell.angle_gamma   90.00
#
_symmetry.space_group_name_H-M   'P 1'
#
loop_
_entity.id
_entity.type
_entity.pdbx_description
1 polymer ?
#
loop_
_entity_poly.entity_id
_entity_poly.type
_entity_poly.pdbx_seq_one_letter_code
_entity_poly.pdbx_strand_id
1 'polypeptide(L)'
;MTSSSPATDAPPASYDDLRALVINCTLERSPGISNTQGLIDRSTAIMDAQGVRVDVVRAVDHDIATGVWPDMREHGWATDAWPDLYQRVMAADILVLAGPIWLGDNSSVTKRVIERLYACSSLLNEAGQYAYYGRVGGCLITGNEDAGCRRDYENLEHR
;
A
#
# COMPACT_ATOMS: atom_id res chain seq x y z
N MET A 1 -12.61 -12.93 48.07
CA MET A 1 -11.56 -12.02 47.56
C MET A 1 -11.05 -12.60 46.25
N THR A 2 -11.62 -12.17 45.12
CA THR A 2 -11.19 -12.57 43.78
C THR A 2 -10.06 -11.64 43.34
N SER A 3 -8.82 -12.14 43.30
CA SER A 3 -7.70 -11.41 42.72
C SER A 3 -7.81 -11.49 41.19
N SER A 4 -8.16 -10.38 40.55
CA SER A 4 -7.98 -10.24 39.10
C SER A 4 -6.49 -10.09 38.83
N SER A 5 -5.87 -11.06 38.15
CA SER A 5 -4.58 -10.84 37.52
C SER A 5 -4.72 -9.69 36.51
N PRO A 6 -3.79 -8.72 36.46
CA PRO A 6 -3.80 -7.72 35.41
C PRO A 6 -3.60 -8.45 34.08
N ALA A 7 -4.53 -8.28 33.15
CA ALA A 7 -4.33 -8.73 31.78
C ALA A 7 -3.09 -7.99 31.27
N THR A 8 -2.03 -8.74 30.99
CA THR A 8 -0.82 -8.18 30.40
C THR A 8 -1.20 -7.68 29.00
N ASP A 9 -1.23 -6.37 28.81
CA ASP A 9 -1.54 -5.70 27.53
C ASP A 9 -0.42 -5.91 26.47
N ALA A 10 0.52 -6.82 26.74
CA ALA A 10 1.62 -7.15 25.87
C ALA A 10 1.19 -8.25 24.89
N PRO A 11 1.42 -8.07 23.57
CA PRO A 11 1.08 -9.08 22.58
C PRO A 11 1.80 -10.40 22.88
N PRO A 12 1.17 -11.55 22.56
CA PRO A 12 1.69 -12.87 22.87
C PRO A 12 2.96 -13.25 22.09
N ALA A 13 3.40 -12.40 21.14
CA ALA A 13 4.60 -12.55 20.33
C ALA A 13 5.25 -11.18 20.06
N SER A 14 6.54 -11.15 19.75
CA SER A 14 7.21 -9.96 19.19
C SER A 14 7.12 -9.98 17.66
N TYR A 15 7.14 -8.79 17.05
CA TYR A 15 7.04 -8.61 15.61
C TYR A 15 8.13 -7.68 15.05
N ASP A 16 9.22 -7.52 15.79
CA ASP A 16 10.36 -6.62 15.49
C ASP A 16 11.26 -7.10 14.34
N ASP A 17 11.04 -8.34 13.91
CA ASP A 17 11.59 -8.97 12.72
C ASP A 17 10.79 -8.67 11.45
N LEU A 18 9.51 -8.31 11.56
CA LEU A 18 8.63 -8.04 10.42
C LEU A 18 8.84 -6.65 9.82
N ARG A 19 8.69 -6.58 8.50
CA ARG A 19 8.71 -5.33 7.73
C ARG A 19 7.42 -5.14 6.94
N ALA A 20 6.81 -3.97 7.09
CA ALA A 20 5.65 -3.56 6.30
C ALA A 20 6.02 -2.42 5.36
N LEU A 21 5.59 -2.53 4.10
CA LEU A 21 5.64 -1.46 3.12
C LEU A 21 4.22 -1.03 2.76
N VAL A 22 3.93 0.26 2.92
CA VAL A 22 2.68 0.87 2.46
C VAL A 22 2.96 1.73 1.24
N ILE A 23 2.28 1.44 0.13
CA ILE A 23 2.34 2.29 -1.08
C ILE A 23 1.09 3.17 -1.11
N ASN A 24 1.26 4.45 -0.80
CA ASN A 24 0.26 5.50 -0.95
C ASN A 24 0.12 5.88 -2.43
N CYS A 25 -0.99 5.45 -3.01
CA CYS A 25 -1.40 5.65 -4.39
C CYS A 25 -2.36 6.86 -4.55
N THR A 26 -2.24 7.86 -3.69
CA THR A 26 -2.87 9.16 -3.89
C THR A 26 -2.43 9.80 -5.21
N LEU A 27 -3.27 10.70 -5.74
CA LEU A 27 -2.93 11.52 -6.91
C LEU A 27 -2.19 12.81 -6.51
N GLU A 28 -2.20 13.17 -5.22
CA GLU A 28 -1.63 14.40 -4.70
C GLU A 28 -0.12 14.24 -4.42
N ARG A 29 0.72 15.05 -5.11
CA ARG A 29 2.18 15.02 -4.91
C ARG A 29 2.56 15.55 -3.53
N SER A 30 3.66 15.08 -2.97
CA SER A 30 4.19 15.66 -1.73
C SER A 30 4.64 17.12 -1.95
N PRO A 31 4.45 18.03 -0.97
CA PRO A 31 3.91 17.83 0.38
C PRO A 31 2.37 18.01 0.49
N GLY A 32 1.63 17.91 -0.61
CA GLY A 32 0.17 18.06 -0.62
C GLY A 32 -0.55 17.07 0.30
N ILE A 33 -1.68 17.51 0.84
CA ILE A 33 -2.47 16.77 1.81
C ILE A 33 -3.18 15.60 1.12
N SER A 34 -3.08 14.41 1.71
CA SER A 34 -3.73 13.20 1.22
C SER A 34 -4.61 12.60 2.32
N ASN A 35 -5.91 12.48 2.08
CA ASN A 35 -6.82 11.80 3.02
C ASN A 35 -6.41 10.34 3.24
N THR A 36 -5.92 9.68 2.19
CA THR A 36 -5.36 8.33 2.27
C THR A 36 -4.18 8.27 3.22
N GLN A 37 -3.32 9.29 3.25
CA GLN A 37 -2.22 9.37 4.22
C GLN A 37 -2.73 9.35 5.67
N GLY A 38 -3.80 10.07 5.99
CA GLY A 38 -4.37 10.04 7.35
C GLY A 38 -4.82 8.65 7.80
N LEU A 39 -5.31 7.80 6.89
CA LEU A 39 -5.65 6.40 7.19
C LEU A 39 -4.39 5.54 7.32
N ILE A 40 -3.40 5.76 6.45
CA ILE A 40 -2.09 5.10 6.53
C ILE A 40 -1.44 5.38 7.88
N ASP A 41 -1.38 6.64 8.32
CA ASP A 41 -0.73 7.04 9.57
C ASP A 41 -1.36 6.33 10.77
N ARG A 42 -2.70 6.20 10.81
CA ARG A 42 -3.40 5.46 11.87
C ARG A 42 -3.11 3.96 11.83
N SER A 43 -3.16 3.35 10.65
CA SER A 43 -2.93 1.91 10.51
C SER A 43 -1.48 1.54 10.81
N THR A 44 -0.53 2.36 10.37
CA THR A 44 0.90 2.12 10.54
C THR A 44 1.35 2.39 11.97
N ALA A 45 0.75 3.36 12.67
CA ALA A 45 0.99 3.56 14.10
C ALA A 45 0.64 2.31 14.94
N ILE A 46 -0.39 1.55 14.56
CA ILE A 46 -0.71 0.28 15.23
C ILE A 46 0.37 -0.75 14.98
N MET A 47 0.83 -0.92 13.73
CA MET A 47 1.90 -1.86 13.37
C MET A 47 3.21 -1.52 14.11
N ASP A 48 3.59 -0.25 14.11
CA ASP A 48 4.77 0.26 14.81
C ASP A 48 4.69 0.05 16.33
N ALA A 49 3.51 0.29 16.94
CA ALA A 49 3.28 0.02 18.35
C ALA A 49 3.37 -1.47 18.73
N GLN A 50 3.21 -2.38 17.75
CA GLN A 50 3.42 -3.82 17.91
C GLN A 50 4.88 -4.24 17.59
N GLY A 51 5.74 -3.31 17.18
CA GLY A 51 7.16 -3.54 16.87
C GLY A 51 7.49 -3.75 15.39
N VAL A 52 6.48 -3.81 14.50
CA VAL A 52 6.71 -3.99 13.06
C VAL A 52 7.40 -2.77 12.48
N ARG A 53 8.46 -2.96 11.68
CA ARG A 53 9.13 -1.85 10.99
C ARG A 53 8.32 -1.42 9.79
N VAL A 54 7.88 -0.17 9.77
CA VAL A 54 7.03 0.34 8.69
C VAL A 54 7.77 1.32 7.79
N ASP A 55 7.60 1.15 6.49
CA ASP A 55 8.05 2.05 5.44
C ASP A 55 6.85 2.51 4.61
N VAL A 56 6.84 3.78 4.18
CA VAL A 56 5.76 4.38 3.40
C VAL A 56 6.31 5.06 2.15
N VAL A 57 5.76 4.68 0.99
CA VAL A 57 6.08 5.26 -0.32
C VAL A 57 4.87 5.99 -0.86
N ARG A 58 5.04 7.23 -1.31
CA ARG A 58 4.03 7.92 -2.10
C ARG A 58 4.31 7.74 -3.59
N ALA A 59 3.57 6.86 -4.24
CA ALA A 59 3.86 6.41 -5.60
C ALA A 59 3.85 7.55 -6.65
N VAL A 60 3.04 8.59 -6.46
CA VAL A 60 2.99 9.74 -7.39
C VAL A 60 4.27 10.60 -7.37
N ASP A 61 5.08 10.48 -6.32
CA ASP A 61 6.36 11.20 -6.21
C ASP A 61 7.49 10.51 -6.99
N HIS A 62 7.26 9.26 -7.43
CA HIS A 62 8.23 8.49 -8.21
C HIS A 62 7.81 8.41 -9.68
N ASP A 63 8.79 8.51 -10.56
CA ASP A 63 8.58 8.34 -11.99
C ASP A 63 8.48 6.86 -12.36
N ILE A 64 7.31 6.28 -12.11
CA ILE A 64 7.00 4.89 -12.42
C ILE A 64 6.48 4.82 -13.86
N ALA A 65 7.20 4.12 -14.73
CA ALA A 65 6.77 3.92 -16.11
C ALA A 65 5.48 3.08 -16.17
N THR A 66 4.67 3.26 -17.20
CA THR A 66 3.53 2.36 -17.48
C THR A 66 4.00 1.15 -18.26
N GLY A 67 3.53 -0.04 -17.90
CA GLY A 67 3.79 -1.27 -18.64
C GLY A 67 3.91 -2.50 -17.75
N VAL A 68 4.22 -3.64 -18.35
CA VAL A 68 4.17 -4.96 -17.70
C VAL A 68 5.50 -5.73 -17.75
N TRP A 69 6.62 -5.02 -17.89
CA TRP A 69 7.98 -5.59 -17.78
C TRP A 69 8.70 -5.12 -16.51
N PRO A 70 9.52 -5.95 -15.84
CA PRO A 70 10.18 -5.56 -14.58
C PRO A 70 10.96 -4.23 -14.65
N ASP A 71 11.59 -3.94 -15.78
CA ASP A 71 12.25 -2.66 -16.06
C ASP A 71 11.79 -2.12 -17.41
N MET A 72 10.98 -1.06 -17.42
CA MET A 72 10.48 -0.49 -18.67
C MET A 72 11.54 0.31 -19.45
N ARG A 73 12.71 0.60 -18.87
CA ARG A 73 13.81 1.27 -19.58
C ARG A 73 14.34 0.40 -20.72
N GLU A 74 14.30 -0.92 -20.53
CA GLU A 74 14.62 -1.91 -21.57
C GLU A 74 13.56 -1.98 -22.68
N HIS A 75 12.39 -1.36 -22.45
CA HIS A 75 11.23 -1.36 -23.33
C HIS A 75 10.83 0.04 -23.80
N GLY A 76 11.80 0.94 -23.92
CA GLY A 76 11.66 2.23 -24.60
C GLY A 76 11.26 3.41 -23.72
N TRP A 77 11.13 3.23 -22.41
CA TRP A 77 10.98 4.35 -21.48
C TRP A 77 12.35 4.96 -21.15
N ALA A 78 12.42 6.29 -21.03
CA ALA A 78 13.67 6.96 -20.67
C ALA A 78 14.05 6.73 -19.20
N THR A 79 13.04 6.60 -18.34
CA THR A 79 13.14 6.50 -16.88
C THR A 79 12.12 5.51 -16.37
N ASP A 80 12.49 4.77 -15.32
CA ASP A 80 11.57 3.93 -14.56
C ASP A 80 12.12 3.75 -13.14
N ALA A 81 11.39 4.24 -12.15
CA ALA A 81 11.71 4.07 -10.73
C ALA A 81 11.27 2.70 -10.19
N TRP A 82 10.52 1.92 -10.98
CA TRP A 82 9.96 0.65 -10.52
C TRP A 82 11.01 -0.37 -10.08
N PRO A 83 12.15 -0.60 -10.77
CA PRO A 83 13.14 -1.60 -10.33
C PRO A 83 13.62 -1.38 -8.89
N ASP A 84 13.87 -0.13 -8.50
CA ASP A 84 14.31 0.22 -7.14
C ASP A 84 13.17 0.08 -6.12
N LEU A 85 11.95 0.50 -6.47
CA LEU A 85 10.78 0.32 -5.62
C LEU A 85 10.43 -1.17 -5.44
N TYR A 86 10.62 -1.98 -6.48
CA TYR A 86 10.37 -3.42 -6.44
C TYR A 86 11.31 -4.13 -5.46
N GLN A 87 12.56 -3.68 -5.33
CA GLN A 87 13.47 -4.19 -4.28
C GLN A 87 12.90 -3.95 -2.87
N ARG A 88 12.27 -2.79 -2.62
CA ARG A 88 11.60 -2.51 -1.35
C ARG A 88 10.37 -3.40 -1.14
N VAL A 89 9.58 -3.64 -2.19
CA VAL A 89 8.46 -4.59 -2.16
C VAL A 89 8.96 -5.98 -1.76
N MET A 90 10.04 -6.44 -2.36
CA MET A 90 10.61 -7.76 -2.08
C MET A 90 11.32 -7.86 -0.72
N ALA A 91 11.67 -6.73 -0.10
CA ALA A 91 12.21 -6.70 1.25
C ALA A 91 11.13 -6.65 2.35
N ALA A 92 9.86 -6.46 1.99
CA ALA A 92 8.74 -6.34 2.93
C ALA A 92 7.97 -7.66 3.08
N ASP A 93 7.67 -8.05 4.31
CA ASP A 93 6.83 -9.23 4.62
C ASP A 93 5.35 -8.93 4.42
N ILE A 94 4.97 -7.66 4.65
CA ILE A 94 3.62 -7.13 4.49
C ILE A 94 3.64 -6.01 3.44
N LEU A 95 2.85 -6.16 2.38
CA LEU A 95 2.63 -5.10 1.39
C LEU A 95 1.19 -4.58 1.50
N VAL A 96 1.02 -3.28 1.71
CA VAL A 96 -0.30 -2.62 1.73
C VAL A 96 -0.40 -1.62 0.58
N LEU A 97 -1.36 -1.83 -0.31
CA LEU A 97 -1.71 -0.83 -1.32
C LEU A 97 -2.79 0.10 -0.77
N ALA A 98 -2.43 1.38 -0.60
CA ALA A 98 -3.29 2.37 -0.01
C ALA A 98 -3.69 3.41 -1.06
N GLY A 99 -4.94 3.45 -1.49
CA GLY A 99 -5.35 4.30 -2.60
C GLY A 99 -6.75 4.89 -2.46
N PRO A 100 -7.02 6.05 -3.08
CA PRO A 100 -8.37 6.58 -3.12
C PRO A 100 -9.21 5.86 -4.19
N ILE A 101 -10.52 5.76 -3.93
CA ILE A 101 -11.54 5.35 -4.89
C ILE A 101 -12.46 6.52 -5.20
N TRP A 102 -12.75 6.69 -6.49
CA TRP A 102 -13.69 7.66 -7.03
C TRP A 102 -14.58 6.95 -8.04
N LEU A 103 -15.90 7.16 -7.98
CA LEU A 103 -16.88 6.57 -8.92
C LEU A 103 -16.75 5.03 -9.06
N GLY A 104 -16.43 4.34 -7.96
CA GLY A 104 -16.28 2.89 -7.93
C GLY A 104 -14.97 2.37 -8.52
N ASP A 105 -14.03 3.25 -8.86
CA ASP A 105 -12.77 2.87 -9.51
C ASP A 105 -11.53 3.35 -8.72
N ASN A 106 -10.45 2.59 -8.85
CA ASN A 106 -9.16 2.92 -8.27
C ASN A 106 -8.52 4.13 -8.95
N SER A 107 -7.72 4.88 -8.19
CA SER A 107 -6.85 5.91 -8.76
C SER A 107 -5.96 5.33 -9.88
N SER A 108 -5.63 6.17 -10.87
CA SER A 108 -4.70 5.79 -11.95
C SER A 108 -3.33 5.37 -11.41
N VAL A 109 -2.89 5.97 -10.30
CA VAL A 109 -1.64 5.61 -9.62
C VAL A 109 -1.74 4.20 -9.01
N THR A 110 -2.87 3.85 -8.38
CA THR A 110 -3.09 2.48 -7.86
C THR A 110 -3.03 1.45 -8.97
N LYS A 111 -3.74 1.71 -10.09
CA LYS A 111 -3.73 0.80 -11.25
C LYS A 111 -2.33 0.60 -11.82
N ARG A 112 -1.59 1.70 -11.98
CA ARG A 112 -0.20 1.65 -12.43
C ARG A 112 0.64 0.77 -11.50
N VAL A 113 0.58 0.97 -10.18
CA VAL A 113 1.32 0.12 -9.23
C VAL A 113 0.93 -1.35 -9.35
N ILE A 114 -0.36 -1.67 -9.53
CA ILE A 114 -0.83 -3.05 -9.74
C ILE A 114 -0.26 -3.66 -11.03
N GLU A 115 -0.27 -2.92 -12.14
CA GLU A 115 0.34 -3.35 -13.41
C GLU A 115 1.83 -3.62 -13.24
N ARG A 116 2.54 -2.78 -12.48
CA ARG A 116 3.97 -2.98 -12.22
C ARG A 116 4.26 -4.15 -11.26
N LEU A 117 3.40 -4.42 -10.28
CA LEU A 117 3.47 -5.65 -9.48
C LEU A 117 3.23 -6.89 -10.36
N TYR A 118 2.26 -6.81 -11.27
CA TYR A 118 1.97 -7.89 -12.21
C TYR A 118 3.13 -8.12 -13.18
N ALA A 119 3.88 -7.08 -13.55
CA ALA A 119 5.08 -7.18 -14.39
C ALA A 119 6.14 -8.17 -13.85
N CYS A 120 6.17 -8.35 -12.53
CA CYS A 120 7.11 -9.25 -11.86
C CYS A 120 6.47 -10.60 -11.46
N SER A 121 5.25 -10.89 -11.91
CA SER A 121 4.49 -12.09 -11.49
C SER A 121 5.08 -13.42 -11.99
N SER A 122 5.89 -13.39 -13.06
CA SER A 122 6.58 -14.56 -13.60
C SER A 122 7.91 -14.87 -12.91
N LEU A 123 8.40 -13.96 -12.05
CA LEU A 123 9.66 -14.16 -11.34
C LEU A 123 9.51 -15.26 -10.29
N LEU A 124 10.57 -16.05 -10.13
CA LEU A 124 10.64 -17.14 -9.15
C LEU A 124 11.65 -16.81 -8.06
N ASN A 125 11.40 -17.31 -6.85
CA ASN A 125 12.35 -17.33 -5.75
C ASN A 125 13.34 -18.51 -5.90
N GLU A 126 14.32 -18.61 -5.01
CA GLU A 126 15.34 -19.68 -5.02
C GLU A 126 14.75 -21.08 -4.84
N ALA A 127 13.55 -21.20 -4.26
CA ALA A 127 12.82 -22.45 -4.11
C ALA A 127 11.95 -22.81 -5.35
N GLY A 128 12.01 -22.02 -6.42
CA GLY A 128 11.22 -22.23 -7.64
C GLY A 128 9.74 -21.86 -7.51
N GLN A 129 9.34 -21.14 -6.46
CA GLN A 129 7.98 -20.62 -6.28
C GLN A 129 7.88 -19.20 -6.83
N TYR A 130 6.68 -18.68 -7.08
CA TYR A 130 6.50 -17.27 -7.44
C TYR A 130 7.16 -16.33 -6.42
N ALA A 131 7.78 -15.25 -6.88
CA ALA A 131 8.59 -14.36 -6.06
C ALA A 131 7.87 -13.87 -4.79
N TYR A 132 6.56 -13.63 -4.87
CA TYR A 132 5.74 -13.13 -3.76
C TYR A 132 5.36 -14.17 -2.70
N TYR A 133 5.73 -15.45 -2.88
CA TYR A 133 5.33 -16.51 -1.97
C TYR A 133 5.89 -16.28 -0.55
N GLY A 134 5.08 -16.59 0.47
CA GLY A 134 5.44 -16.38 1.89
C GLY A 134 5.22 -14.96 2.41
N ARG A 135 4.59 -14.08 1.62
CA ARG A 135 4.29 -12.68 2.00
C ARG A 135 2.79 -12.43 2.18
N VAL A 136 2.44 -11.33 2.85
CA VAL A 136 1.06 -10.90 3.10
C VAL A 136 0.73 -9.65 2.29
N GLY A 137 -0.44 -9.64 1.64
CA GLY A 137 -1.00 -8.48 0.96
C GLY A 137 -2.19 -7.89 1.72
N GLY A 138 -2.27 -6.56 1.77
CA GLY A 138 -3.40 -5.81 2.34
C GLY A 138 -3.75 -4.59 1.50
N CYS A 139 -4.88 -3.94 1.82
CA CYS A 139 -5.26 -2.68 1.19
C CYS A 139 -5.89 -1.69 2.19
N LEU A 140 -5.70 -0.40 1.91
CA LEU A 140 -6.36 0.70 2.61
C LEU A 140 -7.03 1.60 1.59
N ILE A 141 -8.35 1.73 1.67
CA ILE A 141 -9.13 2.41 0.65
C ILE A 141 -9.86 3.60 1.27
N THR A 142 -9.76 4.75 0.61
CA THR A 142 -10.46 5.99 1.01
C THR A 142 -11.33 6.50 -0.12
N GLY A 143 -12.56 6.96 0.15
CA GLY A 143 -13.43 7.57 -0.86
C GLY A 143 -14.27 8.69 -0.24
N ASN A 144 -14.81 9.59 -1.07
CA ASN A 144 -15.52 10.79 -0.60
C ASN A 144 -16.99 10.53 -0.23
N GLU A 145 -17.77 9.83 -1.07
CA GLU A 145 -19.21 9.68 -0.81
C GLU A 145 -19.79 8.25 -0.95
N ASP A 146 -19.21 7.30 -1.70
CA ASP A 146 -19.90 6.00 -1.93
C ASP A 146 -18.97 4.80 -2.27
N ALA A 147 -17.71 4.82 -1.81
CA ALA A 147 -16.78 3.70 -2.03
C ALA A 147 -16.49 2.83 -0.79
N GLY A 148 -17.16 3.12 0.32
CA GLY A 148 -17.03 2.39 1.58
C GLY A 148 -17.95 2.98 2.65
N CYS A 149 -19.21 2.51 2.66
CA CYS A 149 -20.32 2.97 3.52
C CYS A 149 -21.02 4.27 3.07
N ARG A 150 -22.10 4.04 2.30
CA ARG A 150 -23.32 4.84 2.06
C ARG A 150 -23.43 6.18 2.81
N ARG A 151 -23.52 7.29 2.06
CA ARG A 151 -24.42 8.39 2.45
C ARG A 151 -24.97 9.12 1.22
N ASP A 152 -26.29 9.12 1.18
CA ASP A 152 -27.12 9.55 0.06
C ASP A 152 -26.85 11.00 -0.39
N TYR A 153 -26.83 11.19 -1.72
CA TYR A 153 -26.84 12.49 -2.40
C TYR A 153 -28.15 13.25 -2.11
N GLU A 154 -28.12 14.20 -1.19
CA GLU A 154 -29.05 15.34 -1.17
C GLU A 154 -28.25 16.62 -1.45
N ASN A 155 -28.31 17.10 -2.70
CA ASN A 155 -28.32 18.52 -3.14
C ASN A 155 -27.73 18.70 -4.55
N LEU A 156 -28.53 18.41 -5.57
CA LEU A 156 -28.33 18.95 -6.93
C LEU A 156 -29.56 19.74 -7.39
N GLU A 157 -30.03 20.67 -6.54
CA GLU A 157 -30.80 21.83 -6.99
C GLU A 157 -30.07 23.10 -6.59
N HIS A 158 -29.21 23.59 -7.49
CA HIS A 158 -28.93 25.01 -7.77
C HIS A 158 -27.69 25.12 -8.66
N ARG A 159 -27.90 25.07 -9.98
CA ARG A 159 -27.26 25.90 -11.00
C ARG A 159 -27.80 25.57 -12.39
#